data_AF-A0A9E4Z5Q2-F1
#
_entry.id   AF-A0A9E4Z5Q2-F1
#
_cell.length_a   1.000
_cell.length_b   1.000
_cell.length_c   1.000
_cell.angle_alpha   90.00
_cell.angle_beta   90.00
_cell.angle_gamma   90.00
#
_symmetry.space_group_name_H-M   'P 1'
#
loop_
_entity.id
_entity.type
_entity.pdbx_description
1 polymer ?
#
loop_
_entity_poly.entity_id
_entity_poly.type
_entity_poly.pdbx_seq_one_letter_code
_entity_poly.pdbx_strand_id
1 'polypeptide(L)'
;LALLAVFGILAVVDFESIFIKFHQLSFANDFWQLDPRTDYLVRIFPDDFWLDATVWVAVRTIAGAVALTVAGGAYLVYRRYAGWQKALKGLEGAR
;
A
#
# COMPACT_ATOMS: atom_id res chain seq x y z
N LEU A 1 4.31 4.46 -2.34
CA LEU A 1 3.40 5.55 -1.92
C LEU A 1 2.49 6.01 -3.05
N ALA A 2 3.01 6.43 -4.21
CA ALA A 2 2.17 6.89 -5.34
C ALA A 2 1.09 5.87 -5.77
N LEU A 3 1.46 4.60 -5.98
CA LEU A 3 0.48 3.55 -6.31
C LEU A 3 -0.58 3.38 -5.22
N LEU A 4 -0.17 3.38 -3.94
CA LEU A 4 -1.09 3.29 -2.80
C LEU A 4 -2.09 4.46 -2.81
N ALA A 5 -1.63 5.68 -3.09
CA ALA A 5 -2.48 6.85 -3.16
C ALA A 5 -3.45 6.77 -4.35
N VAL A 6 -2.97 6.37 -5.54
CA VAL A 6 -3.81 6.20 -6.73
C VAL A 6 -4.91 5.18 -6.48
N PHE A 7 -4.56 3.97 -6.01
CA PHE A 7 -5.55 2.93 -5.72
C PHE A 7 -6.49 3.33 -4.59
N GLY A 8 -5.99 4.01 -3.54
CA GLY A 8 -6.83 4.51 -2.46
C GLY A 8 -7.85 5.56 -2.94
N ILE A 9 -7.44 6.51 -3.78
CA ILE A 9 -8.34 7.52 -4.35
C ILE A 9 -9.39 6.85 -5.24
N LEU A 10 -8.97 5.94 -6.13
CA LEU A 10 -9.87 5.21 -7.01
C LEU A 10 -10.92 4.41 -6.22
N ALA A 11 -10.50 3.72 -5.14
CA ALA A 11 -11.40 2.99 -4.26
C ALA A 11 -12.41 3.91 -3.56
N VAL A 12 -12.04 5.14 -3.17
CA VAL A 12 -12.99 6.09 -2.56
C VAL A 12 -13.99 6.66 -3.58
N VAL A 13 -13.55 6.85 -4.84
CA VAL A 13 -14.39 7.45 -5.88
C VAL A 13 -15.41 6.46 -6.45
N ASP A 14 -14.99 5.22 -6.74
CA ASP A 14 -15.84 4.22 -7.40
C ASP A 14 -15.42 2.80 -7.02
N PHE A 15 -15.58 2.47 -5.73
CA PHE A 15 -15.26 1.14 -5.21
C PHE A 15 -15.99 0.03 -5.97
N GLU A 16 -17.28 0.21 -6.25
CA GLU A 16 -18.14 -0.82 -6.83
C GLU A 16 -17.66 -1.25 -8.22
N SER A 17 -17.39 -0.29 -9.11
CA SER A 17 -16.88 -0.59 -10.46
C SER A 17 -15.53 -1.29 -10.42
N ILE A 18 -14.64 -0.87 -9.53
CA ILE A 18 -13.31 -1.46 -9.37
C ILE A 18 -13.44 -2.89 -8.84
N PHE A 19 -14.29 -3.09 -7.83
CA PHE A 19 -14.57 -4.40 -7.25
C PHE A 19 -15.12 -5.37 -8.30
N ILE A 20 -16.13 -4.96 -9.08
CA ILE A 20 -16.73 -5.78 -10.14
C ILE A 20 -15.69 -6.13 -11.21
N LYS A 21 -14.97 -5.14 -11.74
CA LYS A 21 -13.96 -5.36 -12.80
C LYS A 21 -12.84 -6.28 -12.32
N PHE A 22 -12.39 -6.10 -11.08
CA PHE A 22 -11.37 -6.96 -10.49
C PHE A 22 -11.82 -8.43 -10.45
N HIS A 23 -13.06 -8.67 -10.02
CA HIS A 23 -13.59 -10.04 -9.94
C HIS A 23 -13.84 -10.66 -11.31
N GLN A 24 -14.39 -9.90 -12.26
CA GLN A 24 -14.57 -10.35 -13.65
C GLN A 24 -13.25 -10.70 -14.34
N LEU A 25 -12.17 -9.97 -14.02
CA LEU A 25 -10.84 -10.26 -14.55
C LEU A 25 -10.20 -11.48 -13.87
N SER A 26 -10.45 -11.67 -12.58
CA SER A 26 -9.78 -12.69 -11.76
C SER A 26 -10.49 -14.05 -11.76
N PHE A 27 -11.82 -14.06 -11.99
CA PHE A 27 -12.65 -15.25 -11.87
C PHE A 27 -13.58 -15.42 -13.08
N ALA A 28 -13.78 -16.67 -13.49
CA ALA A 28 -14.72 -17.05 -14.56
C ALA A 28 -16.09 -17.51 -14.01
N ASN A 29 -16.47 -17.05 -12.82
CA ASN A 29 -17.72 -17.40 -12.14
C ASN A 29 -18.24 -16.22 -11.31
N ASP A 30 -19.48 -16.35 -10.81
CA ASP A 30 -20.19 -15.29 -10.07
C ASP A 30 -20.26 -15.53 -8.54
N PHE A 31 -19.45 -16.45 -7.97
CA PHE A 31 -19.53 -16.78 -6.53
C PHE A 31 -19.13 -15.62 -5.59
N TRP A 32 -18.58 -14.54 -6.13
CA TRP A 32 -18.26 -13.32 -5.40
C TRP A 32 -19.46 -12.39 -5.25
N GLN A 33 -20.54 -12.57 -6.02
CA GLN A 33 -21.80 -11.82 -5.91
C GLN A 33 -22.70 -12.47 -4.87
N LEU A 34 -22.39 -12.24 -3.60
CA LEU A 34 -23.11 -12.86 -2.48
C LEU A 34 -24.41 -12.11 -2.20
N ASP A 35 -25.53 -12.84 -2.08
CA ASP A 35 -26.81 -12.32 -1.61
C ASP A 35 -26.93 -12.58 -0.09
N PRO A 36 -27.04 -11.54 0.76
CA PRO A 36 -27.24 -11.70 2.21
C PRO A 36 -28.44 -12.54 2.63
N ARG A 37 -29.43 -12.72 1.75
CA ARG A 37 -30.64 -13.52 2.00
C ARG A 37 -30.37 -15.02 1.90
N THR A 38 -29.44 -15.44 1.04
CA THR A 38 -29.14 -16.85 0.75
C THR A 38 -27.77 -17.25 1.27
N ASP A 39 -26.80 -16.36 1.18
CA ASP A 39 -25.40 -16.66 1.40
C ASP A 39 -24.98 -16.31 2.83
N TYR A 40 -24.43 -17.29 3.53
CA TYR A 40 -24.03 -17.12 4.93
C TYR A 40 -22.75 -16.29 5.06
N LEU A 41 -21.87 -16.30 4.05
CA LEU A 41 -20.56 -15.67 4.12
C LEU A 41 -20.64 -14.16 4.41
N VAL A 42 -21.54 -13.45 3.73
CA VAL A 42 -21.76 -12.00 3.93
C VAL A 42 -22.55 -11.70 5.21
N ARG A 43 -23.27 -12.68 5.78
CA ARG A 43 -23.98 -12.51 7.06
C ARG A 43 -23.06 -12.62 8.28
N ILE A 44 -21.97 -13.37 8.17
CA ILE A 44 -21.00 -13.54 9.26
C ILE A 44 -20.07 -12.31 9.36
N PHE A 45 -19.87 -11.59 8.27
CA PHE A 45 -19.05 -10.39 8.19
C PHE A 45 -19.90 -9.19 7.76
N PRO A 46 -20.52 -8.47 8.70
CA PRO A 46 -21.34 -7.30 8.39
C PRO A 46 -20.49 -6.18 7.78
N ASP A 47 -21.13 -5.20 7.15
CA ASP A 47 -20.45 -4.11 6.43
C ASP A 47 -19.42 -3.37 7.30
N ASP A 48 -19.74 -3.11 8.56
CA ASP A 48 -18.84 -2.46 9.52
C ASP A 48 -17.54 -3.25 9.73
N PHE A 49 -17.60 -4.59 9.72
CA PHE A 49 -16.40 -5.42 9.82
C PHE A 49 -15.48 -5.21 8.61
N TRP A 50 -16.04 -5.14 7.40
CA TRP A 50 -15.25 -4.93 6.19
C TRP A 50 -14.61 -3.55 6.15
N LEU A 51 -15.32 -2.53 6.62
CA LEU A 51 -14.78 -1.18 6.74
C LEU A 51 -13.62 -1.17 7.75
N ASP A 52 -13.83 -1.71 8.94
CA ASP A 52 -12.81 -1.76 9.99
C ASP A 52 -11.57 -2.54 9.51
N ALA A 53 -11.76 -3.71 8.91
CA ALA A 53 -10.68 -4.52 8.37
C ALA A 53 -9.90 -3.75 7.29
N THR A 54 -10.61 -3.06 6.39
CA THR A 54 -10.01 -2.25 5.32
C THR A 54 -9.17 -1.12 5.89
N VAL A 55 -9.70 -0.36 6.86
CA VAL A 55 -8.98 0.73 7.53
C VAL A 55 -7.75 0.20 8.26
N TRP A 56 -7.89 -0.91 9.00
CA TRP A 56 -6.79 -1.54 9.73
C TRP A 56 -5.64 -1.98 8.83
N VAL A 57 -5.94 -2.53 7.65
CA VAL A 57 -4.91 -2.93 6.66
C VAL A 57 -4.32 -1.69 5.98
N ALA A 58 -5.14 -0.72 5.59
CA ALA A 58 -4.70 0.50 4.93
C ALA A 58 -3.71 1.30 5.79
N VAL A 59 -4.06 1.54 7.07
CA VAL A 59 -3.21 2.28 8.01
C VAL A 59 -1.85 1.62 8.19
N ARG A 60 -1.82 0.30 8.43
CA ARG A 60 -0.55 -0.44 8.59
C ARG A 60 0.30 -0.44 7.33
N THR A 61 -0.34 -0.58 6.17
CA THR A 61 0.36 -0.55 4.89
C THR A 61 0.98 0.81 4.62
N ILE A 62 0.24 1.90 4.87
CA ILE A 62 0.74 3.27 4.73
C ILE A 62 1.88 3.52 5.71
N ALA A 63 1.70 3.18 7.00
CA ALA A 63 2.71 3.37 8.03
C ALA A 63 4.01 2.62 7.70
N GLY A 64 3.91 1.34 7.29
CA GLY A 64 5.05 0.54 6.87
C GLY A 64 5.76 1.13 5.65
N ALA A 65 5.01 1.55 4.62
CA ALA A 65 5.57 2.15 3.42
C ALA A 65 6.31 3.48 3.71
N VAL A 66 5.76 4.31 4.59
CA VAL A 66 6.40 5.57 5.04
C VAL A 66 7.66 5.25 5.81
N ALA A 67 7.61 4.34 6.79
CA ALA A 67 8.76 3.96 7.60
C ALA A 67 9.93 3.45 6.73
N LEU A 68 9.66 2.56 5.77
CA LEU A 68 10.67 2.04 4.84
C LEU A 68 11.25 3.15 3.95
N THR A 69 10.41 4.07 3.47
CA THR A 69 10.85 5.19 2.63
C THR A 69 11.77 6.13 3.41
N VAL A 70 11.40 6.48 4.64
CA VAL A 70 12.22 7.34 5.52
C VAL A 70 13.52 6.66 5.88
N ALA A 71 13.48 5.40 6.33
CA ALA A 71 14.68 4.66 6.72
C ALA A 71 15.64 4.46 5.53
N GLY A 72 15.11 4.03 4.39
CA GLY A 72 15.89 3.85 3.16
C GLY A 72 16.48 5.17 2.65
N GLY A 73 15.69 6.24 2.63
CA GLY A 73 16.14 7.57 2.26
C GLY A 73 17.25 8.08 3.18
N ALA A 74 17.07 8.00 4.49
CA ALA A 74 18.07 8.39 5.48
C ALA A 74 19.38 7.59 5.30
N TYR A 75 19.28 6.27 5.09
CA TYR A 75 20.43 5.42 4.84
C TYR A 75 21.21 5.81 3.58
N LEU A 76 20.51 6.08 2.47
CA LEU A 76 21.14 6.51 1.22
C LEU A 76 21.81 7.88 1.35
N VAL A 77 21.17 8.84 2.04
CA VAL A 77 21.75 10.16 2.32
C VAL A 77 23.00 10.02 3.18
N TYR A 78 22.95 9.23 4.25
CA TYR A 78 24.09 8.97 5.11
C TYR A 78 25.26 8.35 4.33
N ARG A 79 25.00 7.33 3.51
CA ARG A 79 26.04 6.72 2.66
C ARG A 79 26.65 7.71 1.68
N ARG A 80 25.83 8.58 1.08
CA ARG A 80 26.31 9.61 0.18
C ARG A 80 27.24 10.58 0.91
N TYR A 81 26.81 11.12 2.04
CA TYR A 81 27.59 12.07 2.86
C TYR A 81 28.94 11.47 3.30
N ALA A 82 28.93 10.25 3.85
CA ALA A 82 30.14 9.55 4.25
C ALA A 82 31.11 9.31 3.07
N GLY A 83 30.58 9.05 1.86
CA GLY A 83 31.37 8.92 0.64
C GLY A 83 32.08 10.23 0.24
N TRP A 84 31.37 11.37 0.26
CA TRP A 84 31.98 12.68 0.01
C TRP A 84 33.08 13.00 1.01
N GLN A 85 32.85 12.72 2.29
CA GLN A 85 33.84 12.95 3.35
C GLN A 85 35.14 12.18 3.10
N LYS A 86 35.05 10.92 2.66
CA LYS A 86 36.23 10.13 2.28
C LYS A 86 36.96 10.72 1.06
N ALA A 87 36.22 11.14 0.03
CA ALA A 87 36.79 11.72 -1.17
C ALA A 87 37.52 13.05 -0.88
N LEU A 88 36.92 13.94 -0.09
CA LEU A 88 37.53 15.21 0.31
C LEU A 88 38.84 15.01 1.07
N LYS A 89 38.87 14.10 2.06
CA LYS A 89 40.10 13.76 2.79
C LYS A 89 41.18 13.17 1.89
N GLY A 90 40.81 12.39 0.88
CA GLY A 90 41.74 11.86 -0.11
C GLY A 90 42.39 12.94 -0.99
N LEU A 91 41.65 14.00 -1.32
CA LEU A 91 42.17 15.14 -2.09
C LEU A 91 43.11 16.02 -1.26
N GLU A 92 42.80 16.22 0.03
CA GLU A 92 43.66 16.96 0.95
C GLU A 92 44.99 16.24 1.21
N GLY A 93 44.97 14.91 1.33
CA GLY A 93 46.19 14.11 1.54
C GLY A 93 47.05 13.90 0.29
N ALA A 94 46.55 14.21 -0.90
CA ALA A 94 47.27 14.09 -2.17
C ALA A 94 47.97 15.39 -2.60
N ARG A 95 47.82 16.47 -1.82
CA ARG A 95 48.36 17.80 -2.09
C ARG A 95 49.52 18.12 -1.14
#